data_AF-A0A258CU67-F1
#
_entry.id   AF-A0A258CU67-F1
#
_cell.length_a   1.000
_cell.length_b   1.000
_cell.length_c   1.000
_cell.angle_alpha   90.00
_cell.angle_beta   90.00
_cell.angle_gamma   90.00
#
_symmetry.space_group_name_H-M   'P 1'
#
loop_
_entity.id
_entity.type
_entity.pdbx_description
1 polymer ?
#
loop_
_entity_poly.entity_id
_entity_poly.type
_entity_poly.pdbx_seq_one_letter_code
_entity_poly.pdbx_strand_id
1 'polypeptide(L)'
;MMGLWSMLPQFSMTKLIIAVDPDIDVRSWADVMWAVSTRFDAPRDLVVIPDTPIDYLDFASARSGLGGKLGLDATTKIGTETDRQWGVPLAMDEAVVRRVNEIWPELGFDR
;
A
#
# COMPACT_ATOMS: atom_id res chain seq x y z
N MET A 1 -8.73 6.84 0.45
CA MET A 1 -9.04 6.43 -0.95
C MET A 1 -10.00 7.39 -1.65
N MET A 2 -11.23 7.59 -1.16
CA MET A 2 -12.22 8.46 -1.82
C MET A 2 -11.69 9.86 -2.17
N GLY A 3 -10.91 10.48 -1.27
CA GLY A 3 -10.28 11.78 -1.54
C GLY A 3 -9.34 11.79 -2.74
N LEU A 4 -8.58 10.71 -2.98
CA LEU A 4 -7.71 10.62 -4.16
C LEU A 4 -8.54 10.53 -5.45
N TRP A 5 -9.67 9.81 -5.43
CA TRP A 5 -10.52 9.70 -6.61
C TRP A 5 -11.39 10.94 -6.89
N SER A 6 -11.57 11.84 -5.91
CA SER A 6 -12.49 12.99 -6.04
C SER A 6 -11.84 14.36 -6.01
N MET A 7 -10.76 14.55 -5.25
CA MET A 7 -10.25 15.91 -4.96
C MET A 7 -9.43 16.49 -6.11
N LEU A 8 -8.60 15.67 -6.78
CA LEU A 8 -7.69 16.13 -7.82
C LEU A 8 -7.99 15.39 -9.14
N PRO A 9 -8.25 16.11 -10.25
CA PRO A 9 -8.54 15.50 -11.55
C PRO A 9 -7.46 14.52 -12.01
N GLN A 10 -6.19 14.77 -11.68
CA GLN A 10 -5.04 13.94 -12.05
C GLN A 10 -5.13 12.50 -11.55
N PHE A 11 -5.85 12.26 -10.44
CA PHE A 11 -5.99 10.94 -9.83
C PHE A 11 -7.39 10.32 -10.05
N SER A 12 -8.30 11.06 -10.68
CA SER A 12 -9.68 10.60 -10.94
C SER A 12 -9.75 9.33 -11.80
N MET A 13 -8.77 9.12 -12.69
CA MET A 13 -8.68 7.95 -13.58
C MET A 13 -7.83 6.81 -13.01
N THR A 14 -7.19 6.98 -11.85
CA THR A 14 -6.40 5.92 -11.20
C THR A 14 -7.33 4.76 -10.79
N LYS A 15 -7.10 3.58 -11.37
CA LYS A 15 -7.95 2.39 -11.15
C LYS A 15 -7.71 1.70 -9.82
N LEU A 16 -6.47 1.68 -9.35
CA LEU A 16 -6.04 0.94 -8.17
C LEU A 16 -5.39 1.90 -7.18
N ILE A 17 -5.82 1.85 -5.92
CA ILE A 17 -5.15 2.51 -4.81
C ILE A 17 -4.87 1.48 -3.74
N ILE A 18 -3.62 1.39 -3.30
CA ILE A 18 -3.23 0.63 -2.11
C ILE A 18 -2.88 1.65 -1.02
N ALA A 19 -3.58 1.58 0.11
CA ALA A 19 -3.27 2.39 1.28
C ALA A 19 -2.36 1.58 2.21
N VAL A 20 -1.27 2.20 2.64
CA VAL A 20 -0.27 1.60 3.54
C VAL A 20 0.12 2.60 4.62
N ASP A 21 0.66 2.11 5.73
CA ASP A 21 1.17 2.92 6.83
C ASP A 21 2.53 3.59 6.48
N PRO A 22 2.98 4.61 7.24
CA PRO A 22 4.23 5.32 6.99
C PRO A 22 5.53 4.48 7.12
N ASP A 23 5.47 3.29 7.70
CA ASP A 23 6.61 2.38 7.82
C ASP A 23 6.90 1.61 6.53
N ILE A 24 6.04 1.75 5.51
CA ILE A 24 6.16 1.08 4.21
C ILE A 24 6.76 2.04 3.18
N ASP A 25 7.84 1.64 2.51
CA ASP A 25 8.31 2.37 1.33
C ASP A 25 7.40 2.09 0.13
N VAL A 26 6.59 3.08 -0.25
CA VAL A 26 5.67 3.01 -1.40
C VAL A 26 6.37 2.85 -2.76
N ARG A 27 7.70 3.04 -2.82
CA ARG A 27 8.50 2.82 -4.03
C ARG A 27 9.08 1.40 -4.09
N SER A 28 9.03 0.64 -3.00
CA SER A 28 9.42 -0.77 -2.91
C SER A 28 8.20 -1.67 -3.06
N TRP A 29 8.12 -2.40 -4.18
CA TRP A 29 7.07 -3.40 -4.36
C TRP A 29 7.13 -4.51 -3.31
N ALA A 30 8.32 -4.84 -2.81
CA ALA A 30 8.48 -5.84 -1.76
C ALA A 30 7.78 -5.40 -0.48
N ASP A 31 7.96 -4.14 -0.07
CA ASP A 31 7.35 -3.57 1.14
C ASP A 31 5.84 -3.44 0.98
N VAL A 32 5.37 -2.91 -0.16
CA VAL A 32 3.93 -2.76 -0.44
C VAL A 32 3.22 -4.12 -0.45
N MET A 33 3.79 -5.13 -1.11
CA MET A 33 3.19 -6.46 -1.16
C MET A 33 3.34 -7.21 0.17
N TRP A 34 4.35 -6.93 0.97
CA TRP A 34 4.42 -7.41 2.35
C TRP A 34 3.27 -6.84 3.18
N ALA A 35 3.00 -5.53 3.09
CA ALA A 35 1.85 -4.92 3.78
C ALA A 35 0.53 -5.55 3.33
N VAL A 36 0.31 -5.70 2.02
CA VAL A 36 -0.88 -6.38 1.48
C VAL A 36 -0.98 -7.81 1.99
N SER A 37 0.08 -8.61 1.95
CA SER A 37 0.01 -10.03 2.36
C SER A 37 -0.16 -10.24 3.87
N THR A 38 0.12 -9.24 4.71
CA THR A 38 0.14 -9.41 6.17
C THR A 38 -0.91 -8.58 6.91
N ARG A 39 -1.40 -7.48 6.33
CA ARG A 39 -2.34 -6.53 6.96
C ARG A 39 -3.74 -6.54 6.35
N PHE A 40 -3.94 -7.21 5.23
CA PHE A 40 -5.18 -7.19 4.45
C PHE A 40 -6.03 -8.46 4.65
N ASP A 41 -7.33 -8.27 4.86
CA ASP A 41 -8.37 -9.29 4.79
C ASP A 41 -9.36 -8.94 3.67
N ALA A 42 -9.53 -9.84 2.69
CA ALA A 42 -10.24 -9.55 1.46
C ALA A 42 -11.69 -9.05 1.63
N PRO A 43 -12.58 -9.66 2.43
CA PRO A 43 -13.94 -9.17 2.56
C PRO A 43 -14.06 -7.85 3.33
N ARG A 44 -13.11 -7.55 4.24
CA ARG A 44 -13.14 -6.34 5.08
C ARG A 44 -12.46 -5.14 4.43
N ASP A 45 -11.30 -5.35 3.81
CA ASP A 45 -10.38 -4.28 3.45
C ASP A 45 -10.40 -3.93 1.95
N LEU A 46 -11.26 -4.61 1.19
CA LEU A 46 -11.47 -4.40 -0.24
C LEU A 46 -12.58 -3.37 -0.47
N VAL A 47 -12.25 -2.30 -1.20
CA VAL A 47 -13.24 -1.35 -1.70
C VAL A 47 -13.36 -1.51 -3.20
N VAL A 48 -14.57 -1.83 -3.68
CA VAL A 48 -14.88 -1.90 -5.11
C VAL A 48 -15.96 -0.86 -5.43
N ILE A 49 -15.65 0.04 -6.36
CA ILE A 49 -16.63 1.01 -6.88
C ILE A 49 -16.85 0.72 -8.37
N PRO A 50 -18.02 0.21 -8.75
CA PRO A 50 -18.34 0.00 -10.16
C PRO A 50 -18.68 1.33 -10.86
N ASP A 51 -18.71 1.29 -12.19
CA ASP A 51 -19.26 2.36 -13.05
C ASP A 51 -18.71 3.78 -12.79
N THR A 52 -17.39 3.88 -12.64
CA THR A 52 -16.67 5.14 -12.45
C THR A 52 -16.01 5.64 -13.75
N PRO A 53 -15.76 6.96 -13.89
CA PRO A 53 -15.03 7.49 -15.04
C PRO A 53 -13.62 6.89 -15.15
N ILE A 54 -13.27 6.42 -16.33
CA ILE A 54 -11.96 5.85 -16.69
C ILE A 54 -11.55 6.41 -18.06
N ASP A 55 -10.26 6.36 -18.39
CA ASP A 55 -9.76 6.74 -19.71
C ASP A 55 -10.47 5.94 -20.82
N TYR A 56 -10.91 6.63 -21.86
CA TYR A 56 -11.58 6.00 -23.01
C TYR A 56 -10.65 5.05 -23.78
N LEU A 57 -9.33 5.26 -23.69
CA LEU A 57 -8.29 4.41 -24.30
C LEU A 57 -8.01 3.14 -23.51
N ASP A 58 -8.55 3.01 -22.29
CA ASP A 58 -8.33 1.84 -21.48
C ASP A 58 -9.22 0.67 -21.92
N PHE A 59 -8.70 -0.12 -22.84
CA PHE A 59 -9.36 -1.30 -23.42
C PHE A 59 -9.61 -2.44 -22.43
N ALA A 60 -9.03 -2.39 -21.22
CA ALA A 60 -9.33 -3.35 -20.17
C ALA A 60 -10.64 -3.02 -19.42
N SER A 61 -11.20 -1.82 -19.63
CA SER A 61 -12.54 -1.47 -19.14
C SER A 61 -13.63 -2.19 -19.96
N ALA A 62 -14.71 -2.59 -19.29
CA ALA A 62 -15.82 -3.29 -19.95
C ALA A 62 -16.58 -2.39 -20.94
N ARG A 63 -16.57 -1.07 -20.73
CA ARG A 63 -17.20 -0.05 -21.56
C ARG A 63 -16.26 1.14 -21.70
N SER A 64 -16.11 1.67 -22.91
CA SER A 64 -15.27 2.86 -23.13
C SER A 64 -15.71 4.02 -22.22
N GLY A 65 -14.76 4.61 -21.49
CA GLY A 65 -14.99 5.72 -20.56
C GLY A 65 -15.55 5.31 -19.18
N LEU A 66 -15.88 4.03 -18.95
CA LEU A 66 -16.53 3.54 -17.73
C LEU A 66 -15.88 2.25 -17.23
N GLY A 67 -15.44 2.25 -15.97
CA GLY A 67 -14.84 1.07 -15.36
C GLY A 67 -14.91 1.04 -13.83
N GLY A 68 -14.44 -0.06 -13.27
CA GLY A 68 -14.33 -0.21 -11.82
C GLY A 68 -13.08 0.46 -11.25
N LYS A 69 -13.17 0.86 -9.99
CA LYS A 69 -12.03 1.25 -9.15
C LYS A 69 -11.88 0.28 -7.99
N LEU A 70 -10.63 -0.02 -7.66
CA LEU A 70 -10.23 -0.96 -6.65
C LEU A 70 -9.37 -0.26 -5.59
N GLY A 71 -9.80 -0.38 -4.34
CA GLY A 71 -9.07 0.08 -3.16
C GLY A 71 -8.67 -1.09 -2.30
N LEU A 72 -7.39 -1.17 -1.93
CA LEU A 72 -6.87 -2.15 -0.98
C LEU A 72 -6.38 -1.42 0.26
N ASP A 73 -7.00 -1.66 1.40
CA ASP A 73 -6.54 -1.11 2.66
C ASP A 73 -5.58 -2.07 3.36
N ALA A 74 -4.28 -1.86 3.14
CA ALA A 74 -3.20 -2.64 3.73
C ALA A 74 -2.57 -1.92 4.94
N THR A 75 -3.31 -1.05 5.62
CA THR A 75 -2.89 -0.43 6.89
C THR A 75 -3.08 -1.36 8.08
N THR A 76 -2.40 -1.02 9.18
CA THR A 76 -2.53 -1.63 10.50
C THR A 76 -3.95 -1.43 11.01
N LYS A 77 -4.63 -2.52 11.36
CA LYS A 77 -6.00 -2.46 11.85
C LYS A 77 -6.05 -2.11 13.32
N ILE A 78 -6.91 -1.16 13.66
CA ILE A 78 -6.99 -0.56 14.99
C ILE A 78 -8.42 -0.65 15.56
N GLY A 79 -8.52 -0.62 16.88
CA GLY A 79 -9.81 -0.50 17.59
C GLY A 79 -10.84 -1.52 17.09
N THR A 80 -11.93 -1.02 16.52
CA THR A 80 -13.07 -1.83 16.06
C THR A 80 -12.88 -2.48 14.68
N GLU A 81 -11.76 -2.26 13.99
CA GLU A 81 -11.48 -2.87 12.68
C GLU A 81 -11.11 -4.36 12.81
N THR A 82 -10.74 -4.82 14.02
CA THR A 82 -10.38 -6.20 14.30
C THR A 82 -10.52 -6.51 15.79
N ASP A 83 -11.08 -7.67 16.14
CA ASP A 83 -11.09 -8.18 17.52
C ASP A 83 -9.81 -8.95 17.88
N ARG A 84 -8.91 -9.14 16.91
CA ARG A 84 -7.66 -9.89 17.08
C ARG A 84 -6.55 -8.99 17.62
N GLN A 85 -5.68 -9.55 18.46
CA GLN A 85 -4.39 -8.93 18.74
C GLN A 85 -3.61 -8.78 17.44
N TRP A 86 -3.16 -7.56 17.15
CA TRP A 86 -2.39 -7.27 15.94
C TRP A 86 -0.93 -7.69 16.08
N GLY A 87 -0.33 -8.11 14.97
CA GLY A 87 1.08 -8.47 14.92
C GLY A 87 1.98 -7.25 15.11
N VAL A 88 3.12 -7.45 15.79
CA VAL A 88 4.15 -6.42 15.93
C VAL A 88 5.21 -6.63 14.85
N PRO A 89 5.46 -5.64 13.97
CA PRO A 89 6.54 -5.73 12.98
C PRO A 89 7.88 -5.97 13.66
N LEU A 90 8.70 -6.84 13.05
CA LEU A 90 10.06 -7.08 13.52
C LEU A 90 10.93 -5.87 13.14
N ALA A 91 11.57 -5.28 14.15
CA ALA A 91 12.56 -4.22 13.95
C ALA A 91 13.90 -4.65 14.56
N MET A 92 15.00 -4.22 13.94
CA MET A 92 16.33 -4.39 14.52
C MET A 92 16.52 -3.43 15.69
N ASP A 93 17.29 -3.85 16.69
CA ASP A 93 17.67 -2.99 17.81
C ASP A 93 18.53 -1.81 17.32
N GLU A 94 18.20 -0.59 17.74
CA GLU A 94 18.87 0.63 17.28
C GLU A 94 20.37 0.65 17.60
N ALA A 95 20.79 0.05 18.72
CA ALA A 95 22.21 -0.03 19.06
C ALA A 95 22.96 -0.97 18.13
N VAL A 96 22.30 -2.04 17.66
CA VAL A 96 22.86 -2.96 16.65
C VAL A 96 22.96 -2.25 15.31
N VAL A 97 21.89 -1.58 14.85
CA VAL A 97 21.89 -0.82 13.59
C VAL A 97 23.01 0.23 13.58
N ARG A 98 23.12 1.02 14.66
CA ARG A 98 24.18 2.02 14.80
C ARG A 98 25.57 1.39 14.72
N ARG A 99 25.82 0.33 15.47
CA ARG A 99 27.11 -0.37 15.46
C ARG A 99 27.45 -0.90 14.07
N VAL A 100 26.49 -1.49 13.37
CA VAL A 100 26.70 -2.03 12.02
C VAL A 100 27.01 -0.91 11.02
N ASN A 101 26.30 0.22 11.11
CA ASN A 101 26.57 1.39 10.26
C ASN A 101 27.97 1.98 10.49
N GLU A 102 28.46 1.99 11.73
CA GLU A 102 29.82 2.46 12.05
C GLU A 102 30.91 1.59 11.42
N ILE A 103 30.74 0.26 11.44
CA ILE A 103 31.73 -0.67 10.86
C ILE A 103 31.53 -0.91 9.37
N TRP A 104 30.39 -0.52 8.79
CA TRP A 104 30.02 -0.80 7.39
C TRP A 104 31.12 -0.44 6.37
N PRO A 105 31.77 0.74 6.44
CA PRO A 105 32.84 1.10 5.49
C PRO A 105 34.07 0.21 5.58
N GLU A 106 34.35 -0.37 6.75
CA GLU A 106 35.50 -1.27 6.98
C GLU A 106 35.26 -2.67 6.41
N LEU A 107 33.99 -3.05 6.23
CA LEU A 107 33.61 -4.39 5.74
C LEU A 107 33.82 -4.55 4.23
N GLY A 108 34.08 -3.47 3.49
CA GLY A 108 34.42 -3.52 2.07
C GLY A 108 33.25 -3.86 1.14
N PHE A 109 32.01 -3.65 1.58
CA PHE A 109 30.79 -3.88 0.79
C PHE A 109 30.40 -2.71 -0.11
N ASP A 110 31.04 -1.54 0.03
CA ASP A 110 30.75 -0.33 -0.76
C ASP A 110 31.45 -0.29 -2.14
N ARG A 111 31.77 -1.46 -2.72
CA ARG A 111 32.41 -1.60 -4.05
C ARG A 111 31.42 -1.92 -5.16
#